data_AF-A0A345Y6Q4-F1
#
_entry.id   AF-A0A345Y6Q4-F1
#
_cell.length_a   1.000
_cell.length_b   1.000
_cell.length_c   1.000
_cell.angle_alpha   90.00
_cell.angle_beta   90.00
_cell.angle_gamma   90.00
#
_symmetry.space_group_name_H-M   'P 1'
#
loop_
_entity.id
_entity.type
_entity.pdbx_description
1 polymer ?
#
loop_
_entity_poly.entity_id
_entity_poly.type
_entity_poly.pdbx_seq_one_letter_code
_entity_poly.pdbx_strand_id
1 'polypeptide(L)'
;MMRAQILKWLAALLIAGAALGVAWWHGWHTRGDEIERKASDQVLADARQALARFASESARLNGLAGKIQQQADRLASQTATRIVEYRTHEKLVPLPADCRIDAGRLQQLQAGVDAANAAIVAAQPGGQFAGDRTAGD
;
A
#
# COMPACT_ATOMS: atom_id res chain seq x y z
N MET A 1 76.74 28.01 19.48
CA MET A 1 75.58 28.33 18.60
C MET A 1 74.88 27.07 18.04
N MET A 2 75.60 26.05 17.52
CA MET A 2 75.00 24.83 16.95
C MET A 2 74.01 24.06 17.86
N ARG A 3 74.31 23.91 19.16
CA ARG A 3 73.44 23.16 20.10
C ARG A 3 72.03 23.73 20.23
N ALA A 4 71.92 25.06 20.28
CA ALA A 4 70.62 25.74 20.37
C ALA A 4 69.80 25.59 19.09
N GLN A 5 70.47 25.53 17.93
CA GLN A 5 69.83 25.27 16.64
C GLN A 5 69.26 23.84 16.59
N ILE A 6 70.04 22.85 17.04
CA ILE A 6 69.64 21.43 17.08
C ILE A 6 68.43 21.24 18.01
N LEU A 7 68.45 21.86 19.20
CA LEU A 7 67.32 21.84 20.14
C LEU A 7 66.05 22.43 19.52
N LYS A 8 66.15 23.52 18.77
CA LYS A 8 65.01 24.12 18.06
C LYS A 8 64.43 23.19 16.98
N TRP A 9 65.28 22.53 16.20
CA TRP A 9 64.84 21.56 15.19
C TRP A 9 64.17 20.33 15.81
N LEU A 10 64.72 19.81 16.91
CA LEU A 10 64.11 18.70 17.64
C LEU A 10 62.75 19.08 18.22
N ALA A 11 62.64 20.28 18.80
CA ALA A 11 61.36 20.79 19.30
C ALA A 11 60.33 20.95 18.16
N ALA A 12 60.74 21.49 17.01
CA ALA A 12 59.87 21.63 15.85
C ALA A 12 59.40 20.27 15.31
N LEU A 13 60.29 19.27 15.25
CA LEU A 13 59.94 17.91 14.82
C LEU A 13 58.97 17.23 15.79
N LEU A 14 59.15 17.41 17.09
CA LEU A 14 58.23 16.88 18.10
C LEU A 14 56.83 17.49 17.98
N ILE A 15 56.76 18.80 17.77
CA ILE A 15 55.47 19.51 17.58
C ILE A 15 54.79 19.04 16.29
N ALA A 16 55.55 18.93 15.19
CA ALA A 16 55.01 18.45 13.92
C ALA A 16 54.50 17.00 14.02
N GLY A 17 55.25 16.12 14.69
CA GLY A 17 54.84 14.75 14.95
C GLY A 17 53.58 14.66 15.80
N ALA A 18 53.48 15.47 16.85
CA ALA A 18 52.30 15.53 17.70
C ALA A 18 51.06 16.04 16.93
N ALA A 19 51.21 17.08 16.12
CA ALA A 19 50.11 17.63 15.32
C ALA A 19 49.57 16.61 14.30
N LEU A 20 50.46 15.88 13.61
CA LEU A 20 50.08 14.80 12.70
C LEU A 20 49.37 13.65 13.42
N GLY A 21 49.86 13.27 14.61
CA GLY A 21 49.23 12.24 15.45
C GLY A 21 47.81 12.61 15.86
N VAL A 22 47.59 13.86 16.29
CA VAL A 22 46.26 14.36 16.66
C VAL A 22 45.33 14.43 15.46
N ALA A 23 45.80 14.94 14.31
CA ALA A 23 45.00 15.00 13.09
C ALA A 23 44.59 13.61 12.59
N TRP A 24 45.51 12.63 12.64
CA TRP A 24 45.22 11.26 12.25
C TRP A 24 44.24 10.59 13.21
N TRP A 25 44.43 10.75 14.53
CA TRP A 25 43.53 10.22 15.55
C TRP A 25 42.12 10.79 15.43
N HIS A 26 42.01 12.12 15.30
CA HIS A 26 40.72 12.79 15.14
C HIS A 26 40.02 12.35 13.84
N GLY A 27 40.75 12.28 12.72
CA GLY A 27 40.20 11.82 11.45
C GLY A 27 39.83 10.33 11.43
N TRP A 28 40.46 9.50 12.27
CA TRP A 28 40.06 8.10 12.47
C TRP A 28 38.76 8.01 13.29
N HIS A 29 38.64 8.82 14.35
CA HIS A 29 37.47 8.82 15.22
C HIS A 29 36.22 9.34 14.50
N THR A 30 36.33 10.45 13.76
CA THR A 30 35.18 11.02 13.03
C THR A 30 34.69 10.15 11.88
N ARG A 31 35.56 9.31 11.30
CA ARG A 31 35.16 8.38 10.24
C ARG A 31 34.12 7.37 10.69
N GLY A 32 34.19 6.91 11.95
CA GLY A 32 33.17 6.04 12.53
C GLY A 32 31.82 6.74 12.63
N ASP A 33 31.81 7.94 13.22
CA ASP A 33 30.60 8.76 13.39
C ASP A 33 29.93 9.11 12.05
N GLU A 34 30.71 9.40 11.02
CA GLU A 34 30.19 9.68 9.68
C GLU A 34 29.52 8.47 9.04
N ILE A 35 30.07 7.27 9.24
CA ILE A 35 29.47 6.03 8.73
C ILE A 35 28.15 5.76 9.46
N GLU A 36 28.13 5.91 10.78
CA GLU A 36 26.94 5.66 11.60
C GLU A 36 25.81 6.68 11.32
N ARG A 37 26.17 7.95 11.10
CA ARG A 37 25.22 8.97 10.63
C ARG A 37 24.65 8.63 9.26
N LYS A 38 25.48 8.25 8.29
CA LYS A 38 25.01 7.85 6.96
C LYS A 38 24.10 6.62 7.01
N ALA A 39 24.44 5.63 7.84
CA ALA A 39 23.59 4.46 8.04
C ALA A 39 22.24 4.85 8.65
N SER A 40 22.25 5.73 9.65
CA SER A 40 21.02 6.25 10.27
C SER A 40 20.17 7.04 9.26
N ASP A 41 20.78 7.93 8.48
CA ASP A 41 20.10 8.71 7.45
C ASP A 41 19.48 7.82 6.37
N GLN A 42 20.14 6.74 5.98
CA GLN A 42 19.59 5.74 5.05
C GLN A 42 18.36 5.04 5.65
N VAL A 43 18.45 4.58 6.89
CA VAL A 43 17.31 3.95 7.58
C VAL A 43 16.13 4.92 7.69
N LEU A 44 16.38 6.19 8.00
CA LEU A 44 15.35 7.22 8.05
C LEU A 44 14.75 7.48 6.66
N ALA A 45 15.57 7.51 5.60
CA ALA A 45 15.11 7.69 4.24
C ALA A 45 14.21 6.53 3.79
N ASP A 46 14.62 5.30 4.07
CA ASP A 46 13.85 4.09 3.77
C ASP A 46 12.52 4.07 4.53
N ALA A 47 12.54 4.43 5.82
CA ALA A 47 11.33 4.54 6.65
C ALA A 47 10.36 5.60 6.09
N ARG A 48 10.87 6.77 5.69
CA ARG A 48 10.06 7.81 5.05
C ARG A 48 9.47 7.36 3.72
N GLN A 49 10.24 6.62 2.92
CA GLN A 49 9.76 6.08 1.66
C GLN A 49 8.67 5.02 1.88
N ALA A 50 8.83 4.15 2.87
CA ALA A 50 7.82 3.17 3.26
C ALA A 50 6.52 3.85 3.71
N LEU A 51 6.61 4.89 4.54
CA LEU A 51 5.45 5.69 4.96
C LEU A 51 4.76 6.38 3.77
N ALA A 52 5.52 6.95 2.83
CA ALA A 52 4.96 7.56 1.63
C ALA A 52 4.22 6.54 0.76
N ARG A 53 4.79 5.33 0.58
CA ARG A 53 4.11 4.23 -0.13
C ARG A 53 2.83 3.83 0.58
N PHE A 54 2.88 3.64 1.90
CA PHE A 54 1.71 3.28 2.69
C PHE A 54 0.59 4.33 2.60
N ALA A 55 0.93 5.61 2.69
CA ALA A 55 -0.03 6.70 2.53
C ALA A 55 -0.66 6.70 1.13
N SER A 56 0.15 6.49 0.09
CA SER A 56 -0.34 6.42 -1.30
C SER A 56 -1.28 5.23 -1.53
N GLU A 57 -0.94 4.05 -1.00
CA GLU A 57 -1.78 2.86 -1.14
C GLU A 57 -3.07 3.00 -0.32
N SER A 58 -2.98 3.58 0.88
CA SER A 58 -4.15 3.89 1.70
C SER A 58 -5.11 4.86 0.98
N ALA A 59 -4.59 5.91 0.34
CA ALA A 59 -5.39 6.83 -0.45
C ALA A 59 -6.04 6.15 -1.66
N ARG A 60 -5.31 5.26 -2.34
CA ARG A 60 -5.82 4.45 -3.45
C ARG A 60 -6.95 3.52 -3.01
N LEU A 61 -6.76 2.79 -1.90
CA LEU A 61 -7.77 1.90 -1.32
C LEU A 61 -9.02 2.68 -0.91
N ASN A 62 -8.86 3.84 -0.26
CA ASN A 62 -9.98 4.70 0.11
C ASN A 62 -10.74 5.20 -1.13
N GLY A 63 -10.02 5.59 -2.19
CA GLY A 63 -10.64 5.95 -3.47
C GLY A 63 -11.39 4.79 -4.12
N LEU A 64 -10.87 3.57 -4.00
CA LEU A 64 -11.53 2.37 -4.51
C LEU A 64 -12.80 2.03 -3.71
N ALA A 65 -12.71 2.10 -2.38
CA ALA A 65 -13.84 1.92 -1.47
C ALA A 65 -14.96 2.94 -1.77
N GLY A 66 -14.61 4.21 -1.98
CA GLY A 66 -15.58 5.25 -2.37
C GLY A 66 -16.28 4.93 -3.70
N LYS A 67 -15.55 4.43 -4.71
CA LYS A 67 -16.15 4.01 -5.99
C LYS A 67 -17.10 2.82 -5.82
N ILE A 68 -16.73 1.83 -5.00
CA ILE A 68 -17.58 0.68 -4.70
C ILE A 68 -18.87 1.14 -4.00
N GLN A 69 -18.75 2.02 -3.01
CA GLN A 69 -19.92 2.58 -2.31
C GLN A 69 -20.84 3.32 -3.28
N GLN A 70 -20.29 4.17 -4.16
CA GLN A 70 -21.08 4.87 -5.18
C GLN A 70 -21.80 3.91 -6.14
N GLN A 71 -21.13 2.83 -6.56
CA GLN A 71 -21.75 1.81 -7.40
C GLN A 71 -22.87 1.05 -6.67
N ALA A 72 -22.65 0.70 -5.40
CA ALA A 72 -23.64 0.06 -4.55
C ALA A 72 -24.87 0.96 -4.33
N ASP A 73 -24.65 2.23 -4.01
CA ASP A 73 -25.72 3.22 -3.82
C ASP A 73 -26.51 3.44 -5.12
N ARG A 74 -25.81 3.54 -6.26
CA ARG A 74 -26.45 3.63 -7.57
C ARG A 74 -27.30 2.40 -7.85
N LEU A 75 -26.78 1.20 -7.63
CA LEU A 75 -27.52 -0.03 -7.82
C LEU A 75 -28.75 -0.07 -6.91
N ALA A 76 -28.58 0.20 -5.61
CA ALA A 76 -29.67 0.25 -4.65
C ALA A 76 -30.77 1.24 -5.06
N SER A 77 -30.40 2.45 -5.51
CA SER A 77 -31.35 3.45 -5.99
C SER A 77 -32.13 3.00 -7.23
N GLN A 78 -31.49 2.28 -8.16
CA GLN A 78 -32.14 1.79 -9.38
C GLN A 78 -33.06 0.59 -9.11
N THR A 79 -32.72 -0.26 -8.14
CA THR A 79 -33.48 -1.47 -7.83
C THR A 79 -34.64 -1.20 -6.86
N ALA A 80 -34.51 -0.24 -5.93
CA ALA A 80 -35.51 0.02 -4.90
C ALA A 80 -36.91 0.35 -5.47
N THR A 81 -36.99 1.25 -6.44
CA THR A 81 -38.27 1.62 -7.08
C THR A 81 -38.87 0.44 -7.82
N ARG A 82 -38.05 -0.33 -8.55
CA ARG A 82 -38.50 -1.52 -9.29
C ARG A 82 -39.07 -2.58 -8.36
N ILE A 83 -38.42 -2.87 -7.24
CA ILE A 83 -38.91 -3.88 -6.27
C ILE A 83 -40.29 -3.49 -5.73
N VAL A 84 -40.47 -2.22 -5.36
CA VAL A 84 -41.76 -1.74 -4.83
C VAL A 84 -42.84 -1.77 -5.90
N GLU A 85 -42.53 -1.32 -7.13
CA GLU A 85 -43.44 -1.39 -8.27
C GLU A 85 -43.89 -2.82 -8.54
N TYR A 86 -42.96 -3.76 -8.72
CA TYR A 86 -43.29 -5.15 -9.01
C TYR A 86 -44.09 -5.81 -7.89
N ARG A 87 -43.70 -5.60 -6.62
CA ARG A 87 -44.42 -6.15 -5.47
C ARG A 87 -45.84 -5.59 -5.32
N THR A 88 -46.03 -4.32 -5.65
CA THR A 88 -47.35 -3.68 -5.62
C THR A 88 -48.19 -4.15 -6.80
N HIS A 89 -47.58 -4.26 -7.98
CA HIS A 89 -48.25 -4.69 -9.20
C HIS A 89 -48.69 -6.16 -9.13
N GLU A 90 -47.88 -7.04 -8.54
CA GLU A 90 -48.23 -8.45 -8.30
C GLU A 90 -49.47 -8.59 -7.41
N LYS A 91 -49.62 -7.72 -6.40
CA LYS A 91 -50.80 -7.71 -5.53
C LYS A 91 -52.06 -7.18 -6.22
N LEU A 92 -51.90 -6.20 -7.12
CA LEU A 92 -53.02 -5.56 -7.82
C LEU A 92 -53.46 -6.35 -9.06
N VAL A 93 -52.54 -7.03 -9.72
CA VAL A 93 -52.77 -7.81 -10.94
C VAL A 93 -52.04 -9.15 -10.77
N PRO A 94 -52.66 -10.12 -10.08
CA PRO A 94 -52.06 -11.43 -9.90
C PRO A 94 -51.88 -12.09 -11.27
N LEU A 95 -50.75 -12.78 -11.44
CA LEU A 95 -50.51 -13.54 -12.66
C LEU A 95 -51.60 -14.62 -12.78
N PRO A 96 -52.17 -14.83 -13.98
CA PRO A 96 -53.08 -15.95 -14.24
C PRO A 96 -52.40 -17.28 -13.88
N ALA A 97 -53.17 -18.27 -13.42
CA ALA A 97 -52.65 -19.57 -12.98
C ALA A 97 -51.79 -20.30 -14.04
N ASP A 98 -51.99 -19.98 -15.33
CA ASP A 98 -51.27 -20.57 -16.46
C ASP A 98 -50.11 -19.71 -17.00
N CYS A 99 -49.77 -18.60 -16.33
CA CYS A 99 -48.67 -17.74 -16.79
C CYS A 99 -47.32 -18.39 -16.52
N ARG A 100 -46.67 -18.91 -17.56
CA ARG A 100 -45.29 -19.41 -17.51
C ARG A 100 -44.35 -18.43 -18.21
N ILE A 101 -43.12 -18.35 -17.72
CA ILE A 101 -42.05 -17.64 -18.44
C ILE A 101 -41.80 -18.38 -19.76
N ASP A 102 -41.83 -17.67 -20.89
CA ASP A 102 -41.52 -18.24 -22.18
C ASP A 102 -40.02 -18.59 -22.28
N ALA A 103 -39.70 -19.57 -23.13
CA ALA A 103 -38.33 -20.08 -23.24
C ALA A 103 -37.31 -19.00 -23.67
N GLY A 104 -37.73 -18.04 -24.51
CA GLY A 104 -36.86 -16.94 -24.96
C GLY A 104 -36.48 -16.00 -23.83
N ARG A 105 -37.46 -15.58 -23.01
CA ARG A 105 -37.20 -14.77 -21.81
C ARG A 105 -36.35 -15.51 -20.79
N LEU A 106 -36.57 -16.81 -20.60
CA LEU A 106 -35.77 -17.60 -19.67
C LEU A 106 -34.30 -17.68 -20.13
N GLN A 107 -34.05 -17.89 -21.43
CA GLN A 107 -32.70 -17.86 -22.00
C GLN A 107 -32.04 -16.50 -21.84
N GLN A 108 -32.78 -15.40 -22.02
CA GLN A 108 -32.25 -14.06 -21.86
C GLN A 108 -31.86 -13.76 -20.41
N LEU A 109 -32.68 -14.20 -19.44
CA LEU A 109 -32.36 -14.12 -18.01
C LEU A 109 -31.11 -14.94 -17.68
N GLN A 110 -31.04 -16.18 -18.19
CA GLN A 110 -29.89 -17.05 -18.00
C GLN A 110 -28.62 -16.41 -18.56
N ALA A 111 -28.66 -15.86 -19.78
CA ALA A 111 -27.53 -15.17 -20.39
C ALA A 111 -27.08 -13.94 -19.56
N GLY A 112 -28.03 -13.20 -18.97
CA GLY A 112 -27.72 -12.09 -18.06
C GLY A 112 -27.02 -12.55 -16.77
N VAL A 113 -27.48 -13.64 -16.18
CA VAL A 113 -26.86 -14.27 -15.00
C VAL A 113 -25.46 -14.78 -15.33
N ASP A 114 -25.30 -15.47 -16.45
CA ASP A 114 -24.01 -16.00 -16.89
C ASP A 114 -23.00 -14.88 -17.17
N ALA A 115 -23.44 -13.78 -17.80
CA ALA A 115 -22.60 -12.61 -18.02
C ALA A 115 -22.17 -11.94 -16.70
N ALA A 116 -23.06 -11.84 -15.72
CA ALA A 116 -22.72 -11.31 -14.39
C ALA A 116 -21.72 -12.21 -13.66
N ASN A 117 -21.92 -13.53 -13.69
CA ASN A 117 -21.00 -14.50 -13.11
C ASN A 117 -19.62 -14.45 -13.79
N ALA A 118 -19.57 -14.34 -15.12
CA ALA A 118 -18.33 -14.18 -15.87
C ALA A 118 -17.60 -12.89 -15.47
N ALA A 119 -18.32 -11.79 -15.27
CA ALA A 119 -17.75 -10.53 -14.81
C ALA A 119 -17.19 -10.63 -13.37
N ILE A 120 -17.86 -11.34 -12.46
CA ILE A 120 -17.37 -11.59 -11.10
C ILE A 120 -16.05 -12.38 -11.13
N VAL A 121 -15.99 -13.44 -11.93
CA VAL A 121 -14.79 -14.27 -12.09
C VAL A 121 -13.64 -13.45 -12.70
N ALA A 122 -13.93 -12.63 -13.71
CA ALA A 122 -12.93 -11.77 -14.35
C ALA A 122 -12.43 -10.64 -13.42
N ALA A 123 -13.25 -10.20 -12.47
CA ALA A 123 -12.93 -9.11 -11.54
C ALA A 123 -12.19 -9.59 -10.28
N GLN A 124 -12.11 -10.90 -10.00
CA GLN A 124 -11.40 -11.44 -8.84
C GLN A 124 -9.87 -11.42 -9.07
N PRO A 125 -9.12 -10.56 -8.35
CA PRO A 125 -7.67 -10.62 -8.39
C PRO A 125 -7.22 -11.73 -7.44
N GLY A 126 -7.00 -12.93 -7.97
CA GLY A 126 -6.26 -14.03 -7.34
C GLY A 126 -6.89 -14.63 -6.07
N GLY A 127 -7.24 -15.92 -6.12
CA GLY A 127 -7.70 -16.73 -4.98
C GLY A 127 -6.63 -16.98 -3.89
N GLN A 128 -5.99 -15.94 -3.36
CA GLN A 128 -5.02 -16.00 -2.26
C GLN A 128 -5.49 -15.15 -1.06
N PHE A 129 -6.69 -15.43 -0.56
CA PHE A 129 -7.09 -15.04 0.80
C PHE A 129 -7.60 -16.24 1.62
N ALA A 130 -7.36 -17.47 1.12
CA ALA A 130 -7.58 -18.70 1.86
C ALA A 130 -6.24 -19.15 2.48
N GLY A 131 -5.81 -18.48 3.55
CA GLY A 131 -4.53 -18.80 4.18
C GLY A 131 -4.25 -18.16 5.53
N ASP A 132 -5.25 -17.57 6.20
CA ASP A 132 -5.07 -17.10 7.58
C ASP A 132 -6.32 -17.36 8.43
N ARG A 133 -6.69 -18.64 8.50
CA ARG A 133 -7.37 -19.19 9.68
C ARG A 133 -6.38 -20.14 10.31
N THR A 134 -5.35 -19.61 10.96
CA THR A 134 -4.62 -20.37 11.97
C THR A 134 -5.58 -20.70 13.10
N ALA A 135 -5.95 -21.98 13.14
CA ALA A 135 -6.24 -22.80 14.30
C ALA A 135 -6.57 -22.06 15.61
N GLY A 136 -7.81 -22.22 16.06
CA GLY A 136 -8.03 -22.46 17.47
C GLY A 136 -7.61 -23.90 17.77
N ASP A 137 -6.81 -24.06 18.82
CA ASP A 137 -6.92 -25.07 19.87
C ASP A 137 -6.32 -24.47 21.15
#